data_AF-A0A2M8NJD0-F1
#
_entry.id   AF-A0A2M8NJD0-F1
#
_cell.length_a   1.000
_cell.length_b   1.000
_cell.length_c   1.000
_cell.angle_alpha   90.00
_cell.angle_beta   90.00
_cell.angle_gamma   90.00
#
_symmetry.space_group_name_H-M   'P 1'
#
loop_
_entity.id
_entity.type
_entity.pdbx_description
1 polymer ?
#
loop_
_entity_poly.entity_id
_entity_poly.type
_entity_poly.pdbx_seq_one_letter_code
_entity_poly.pdbx_strand_id
1 'polypeptide(L)'
;MTRLPFRRRALILSGLALAAALILWNTPALDPLVYPFRLFVTFVHETGHGLAALATGGRFLGFQVFENGAGVALTAGGSRLL
;
A
#
# COMPACT_ATOMS: atom_id res chain seq x y z
N MET A 1 -0.84 -7.15 40.05
CA MET A 1 -0.76 -6.96 38.58
C MET A 1 -1.99 -7.59 37.92
N THR A 2 -3.05 -6.82 37.69
CA THR A 2 -4.25 -7.31 36.99
C THR A 2 -4.01 -7.27 35.47
N ARG A 3 -3.93 -8.44 34.83
CA ARG A 3 -3.85 -8.51 33.35
C ARG A 3 -5.18 -8.02 32.79
N LEU A 4 -5.14 -7.00 31.93
CA LEU A 4 -6.33 -6.52 31.23
C LEU A 4 -6.98 -7.67 30.43
N PRO A 5 -8.32 -7.68 30.28
CA PRO A 5 -8.98 -8.68 29.45
C PRO A 5 -8.47 -8.57 28.00
N PHE A 6 -8.31 -9.71 27.34
CA PHE A 6 -7.72 -9.81 25.99
C PHE A 6 -8.28 -8.78 25.02
N ARG A 7 -9.61 -8.60 25.00
CA ARG A 7 -10.31 -7.61 24.15
C ARG A 7 -9.83 -6.18 24.38
N ARG A 8 -9.70 -5.76 25.64
CA ARG A 8 -9.23 -4.41 25.98
C ARG A 8 -7.77 -4.21 25.57
N ARG A 9 -6.92 -5.22 25.79
CA ARG A 9 -5.53 -5.18 25.33
C ARG A 9 -5.44 -5.11 23.81
N ALA A 10 -6.21 -5.91 23.10
CA ALA A 10 -6.23 -5.92 21.63
C ALA A 10 -6.65 -4.56 21.07
N LEU A 11 -7.74 -3.97 21.59
CA LEU A 11 -8.19 -2.63 21.18
C LEU A 11 -7.12 -1.55 21.43
N ILE A 12 -6.47 -1.58 22.60
CA ILE A 12 -5.39 -0.64 22.90
C ILE A 12 -4.22 -0.81 21.93
N LEU A 13 -3.78 -2.06 21.70
CA LEU A 13 -2.66 -2.33 20.79
C LEU A 13 -2.99 -1.94 19.35
N SER A 14 -4.20 -2.23 18.86
CA SER A 14 -4.65 -1.82 17.53
C SER A 14 -4.71 -0.29 17.40
N GLY A 15 -5.21 0.41 18.43
CA GLY A 15 -5.23 1.88 18.46
C GLY A 15 -3.83 2.48 18.43
N LEU A 16 -2.89 1.92 19.21
CA LEU A 16 -1.49 2.35 19.20
C LEU A 16 -0.81 2.07 17.85
N ALA A 17 -1.06 0.90 17.25
CA ALA A 17 -0.53 0.55 15.93
C ALA A 17 -1.04 1.51 14.84
N LEU A 18 -2.33 1.84 14.86
CA LEU A 18 -2.91 2.82 13.93
C LEU A 18 -2.29 4.21 14.11
N ALA A 19 -2.15 4.68 15.36
CA ALA A 19 -1.51 5.96 15.64
C ALA A 19 -0.05 5.98 15.14
N ALA A 20 0.71 4.92 15.41
CA ALA A 20 2.09 4.79 14.91
C ALA A 20 2.15 4.81 13.38
N ALA A 21 1.26 4.07 12.70
CA ALA A 21 1.18 4.07 11.24
C ALA A 21 0.89 5.46 10.66
N LEU A 22 -0.06 6.20 11.24
CA LEU A 22 -0.38 7.56 10.81
C LEU A 22 0.79 8.52 11.01
N ILE A 23 1.49 8.44 12.15
CA ILE A 23 2.67 9.27 12.42
C ILE A 23 3.79 8.95 11.44
N LEU A 24 4.11 7.66 11.25
CA LEU A 24 5.16 7.22 10.33
C LEU A 24 4.88 7.68 8.89
N TRP A 25 3.63 7.58 8.43
CA TRP A 25 3.28 7.87 7.04
C TRP A 25 3.20 9.37 6.69
N ASN A 26 2.93 10.23 7.69
CA ASN A 26 2.71 11.67 7.48
C ASN A 26 3.87 12.55 7.98
N THR A 27 4.93 11.97 8.53
CA THR A 27 6.08 12.75 9.05
C THR A 27 7.25 12.71 8.07
N PRO A 28 7.61 13.83 7.40
CA PRO A 28 8.68 13.85 6.39
C PRO A 28 10.04 13.39 6.92
N ALA A 29 10.37 13.67 8.19
CA ALA A 29 11.62 13.24 8.80
C ALA A 29 11.75 11.71 8.94
N LEU A 30 10.63 10.98 8.89
CA LEU A 30 10.60 9.52 8.95
C LEU A 30 10.55 8.89 7.55
N ASP A 31 10.54 9.70 6.48
CA ASP A 31 10.38 9.20 5.11
C ASP A 31 11.41 8.12 4.74
N PRO A 32 12.71 8.23 5.06
CA PRO A 32 13.68 7.17 4.74
C PRO A 32 13.33 5.80 5.35
N LEU A 33 12.63 5.76 6.48
CA LEU A 33 12.22 4.52 7.14
C LEU A 33 11.02 3.87 6.43
N VAL A 34 10.05 4.68 5.97
CA VAL A 34 8.86 4.21 5.25
C VAL A 34 9.07 4.09 3.74
N TYR A 35 10.11 4.71 3.19
CA TYR A 35 10.44 4.73 1.77
C TYR A 35 10.42 3.34 1.09
N PRO A 36 11.09 2.29 1.61
CA PRO A 36 11.02 0.96 0.98
C PRO A 36 9.59 0.40 0.97
N PHE A 37 8.79 0.67 2.00
CA PHE A 37 7.39 0.26 2.05
C PHE A 37 6.54 1.07 1.06
N ARG A 38 6.81 2.37 0.90
CA ARG A 38 6.15 3.23 -0.10
C ARG A 38 6.37 2.68 -1.51
N LEU A 39 7.62 2.40 -1.89
CA LEU A 39 7.94 1.78 -3.18
C LEU A 39 7.27 0.42 -3.36
N PHE A 40 7.28 -0.42 -2.33
CA PHE A 40 6.64 -1.73 -2.37
C PHE A 40 5.12 -1.63 -2.56
N VAL A 41 4.43 -0.73 -1.85
CA VAL A 41 3.00 -0.50 -2.01
C VAL A 41 2.69 0.00 -3.42
N THR A 42 3.49 0.94 -3.96
CA THR A 42 3.34 1.41 -5.34
C THR A 42 3.54 0.27 -6.35
N PHE A 43 4.56 -0.57 -6.17
CA PHE A 43 4.76 -1.76 -6.99
C PHE A 43 3.53 -2.68 -6.98
N VAL A 44 2.99 -2.97 -5.78
CA VAL A 44 1.81 -3.83 -5.63
C VAL A 44 0.57 -3.18 -6.29
N HIS A 45 0.42 -1.87 -6.17
CA HIS A 45 -0.66 -1.12 -6.81
C HIS A 45 -0.59 -1.22 -8.34
N GLU A 46 0.56 -0.93 -8.93
CA GLU A 46 0.72 -0.94 -10.39
C GLU A 46 0.61 -2.35 -10.99
N THR A 47 1.14 -3.35 -10.29
CA THR A 47 0.96 -4.76 -10.69
C THR A 47 -0.50 -5.21 -10.55
N GLY A 48 -1.23 -4.67 -9.56
CA GLY A 48 -2.67 -4.84 -9.42
C GLY A 48 -3.45 -4.38 -10.65
N HIS A 49 -3.15 -3.19 -11.18
CA HIS A 49 -3.72 -2.70 -12.46
C HIS A 49 -3.41 -3.64 -13.63
N GLY A 50 -2.18 -4.13 -13.71
CA GLY A 50 -1.78 -5.10 -14.72
C GLY A 50 -2.58 -6.40 -14.64
N LEU A 51 -2.75 -6.94 -13.43
CA LEU A 51 -3.56 -8.15 -13.18
C LEU A 51 -5.04 -7.91 -13.48
N ALA A 52 -5.59 -6.76 -13.13
CA ALA A 52 -6.97 -6.38 -13.44
C ALA A 52 -7.20 -6.29 -14.95
N ALA A 53 -6.26 -5.68 -15.69
CA ALA A 53 -6.30 -5.64 -17.15
C ALA A 53 -6.30 -7.06 -17.75
N LEU A 54 -5.42 -7.95 -17.30
CA LEU A 54 -5.37 -9.34 -17.75
C LEU A 54 -6.68 -10.08 -17.44
N ALA A 55 -7.20 -9.95 -16.22
CA ALA A 55 -8.42 -10.62 -15.78
C ALA A 55 -9.67 -10.15 -16.55
N THR A 56 -9.66 -8.93 -17.08
CA THR A 56 -10.76 -8.35 -17.85
C THR A 56 -10.59 -8.45 -19.37
N GLY A 57 -9.65 -9.27 -19.84
CA GLY A 57 -9.42 -9.53 -21.28
C GLY A 57 -8.55 -8.48 -21.99
N GLY A 58 -7.88 -7.62 -21.23
CA GLY A 58 -6.85 -6.70 -21.71
C GLY A 58 -5.44 -7.30 -21.67
N ARG A 59 -4.44 -6.42 -21.81
CA ARG A 59 -3.02 -6.74 -21.80
C ARG A 59 -2.28 -5.87 -20.80
N PHE A 60 -1.36 -6.49 -20.05
CA PHE A 60 -0.40 -5.77 -19.23
C PHE A 60 0.89 -5.58 -20.04
N LEU A 61 1.23 -4.32 -20.36
CA LEU A 61 2.41 -3.98 -21.16
C LEU A 61 3.65 -3.77 -20.28
N GLY A 62 3.45 -3.34 -19.05
CA GLY A 62 4.50 -3.11 -18.07
C GLY A 62 4.09 -2.05 -17.06
N PHE A 63 4.97 -1.76 -16.12
CA PHE A 63 4.79 -0.68 -15.16
C PHE A 63 6.14 -0.08 -14.77
N GLN A 64 6.11 1.11 -14.18
CA GLN A 64 7.28 1.78 -13.64
C GLN A 64 6.94 2.37 -12.27
N VAL A 65 7.88 2.23 -11.34
CA VAL A 65 7.86 2.91 -10.04
C VAL A 65 8.98 3.94 -10.05
N PHE A 66 8.65 5.19 -9.78
CA PHE A 66 9.57 6.30 -9.74
C PHE A 66 10.17 6.48 -8.34
N GLU A 67 11.34 7.11 -8.27
CA GLU A 67 12.05 7.37 -7.00
C GLU A 67 11.27 8.27 -6.04
N ASN A 68 10.33 9.08 -6.54
CA ASN A 68 9.43 9.88 -5.71
C ASN A 68 8.26 9.07 -5.14
N GLY A 69 8.21 7.74 -5.37
CA GLY A 69 7.13 6.85 -4.94
C GLY A 69 5.90 6.84 -5.85
N ALA A 70 5.86 7.64 -6.92
CA ALA A 70 4.80 7.56 -7.92
C ALA A 70 4.92 6.28 -8.76
N GLY A 71 3.82 5.85 -9.36
CA GLY A 71 3.77 4.68 -10.23
C GLY A 71 2.98 4.94 -11.49
N VAL A 72 3.24 4.13 -12.52
CA VAL A 72 2.41 4.07 -13.72
C VAL A 72 2.35 2.64 -14.25
N ALA A 73 1.15 2.13 -14.47
CA ALA A 73 0.88 0.88 -15.17
C ALA A 73 0.41 1.16 -16.60
N LEU A 74 1.06 0.51 -17.57
CA LEU A 74 0.68 0.54 -18.97
C LEU A 74 -0.15 -0.70 -19.30
N THR A 75 -1.43 -0.48 -19.60
CA THR A 75 -2.37 -1.53 -19.98
C THR A 75 -3.04 -1.20 -21.31
N ALA A 76 -3.48 -2.23 -22.04
CA ALA A 76 -4.19 -2.07 -23.30
C ALA A 76 -5.43 -2.98 -23.35
N GLY A 77 -6.60 -2.41 -23.61
CA GLY A 77 -7.87 -3.13 -23.51
C GLY A 77 -8.25 -3.41 -22.05
N GLY A 78 -9.18 -4.35 -21.84
CA GLY A 78 -9.77 -4.62 -20.53
C GLY A 78 -10.94 -3.69 -20.19
N SER A 79 -11.58 -3.94 -19.06
CA SER A 79 -12.65 -3.08 -18.55
C SER A 79 -12.06 -1.80 -17.99
N ARG A 80 -12.40 -0.63 -18.56
CA ARG A 80 -11.96 0.68 -18.04
C ARG A 80 -12.63 1.08 -16.71
N LEU A 81 -13.57 0.26 -16.24
CA LEU A 81 -14.31 0.45 -15.00
C LEU A 81 -13.64 -0.23 -13.80
N LEU A 82 -12.59 -1.02 -14.05
CA LEU A 82 -11.79 -1.76 -13.06
C LEU A 82 -10.31 -1.43 -13.28
#